data_AF-A0A382XLS8-F1
#
_entry.id   AF-A0A382XLS8-F1
#
_cell.length_a   1.000
_cell.length_b   1.000
_cell.length_c   1.000
_cell.angle_alpha   90.00
_cell.angle_beta   90.00
_cell.angle_gamma   90.00
#
_symmetry.space_group_name_H-M   'P 1'
#
loop_
_entity.id
_entity.type
_entity.pdbx_description
1 polymer ?
#
loop_
_entity_poly.entity_id
_entity_poly.type
_entity_poly.pdbx_seq_one_letter_code
_entity_poly.pdbx_strand_id
1 'polypeptide(L)' 'MRTTIVNIGTIVSGDWRQPLTDGDSVSMIDGRIDSVGLVSERSIRDSDVVIDADGATVCPGLIDSQV' A
#
# COMPACT_ATOMS: atom_id res chain seq x y z
N MET A 1 -15.27 -3.91 -2.78
CA MET A 1 -14.11 -4.35 -3.58
C MET A 1 -12.86 -4.21 -2.74
N ARG A 2 -12.13 -5.31 -2.56
CA ARG A 2 -10.84 -5.36 -1.88
C ARG A 2 -9.71 -5.46 -2.91
N THR A 3 -8.73 -4.57 -2.81
CA THR A 3 -7.51 -4.60 -3.62
C THR A 3 -6.31 -4.65 -2.70
N THR A 4 -5.34 -5.51 -2.98
CA THR A 4 -4.09 -5.56 -2.21
C THR A 4 -2.89 -5.46 -3.14
N ILE A 5 -1.98 -4.55 -2.82
CA ILE A 5 -0.65 -4.46 -3.45
C ILE A 5 0.31 -5.26 -2.58
N VAL A 6 1.11 -6.14 -3.17
CA VAL A 6 2.05 -7.05 -2.48
C VAL A 6 3.45 -6.94 -3.07
N ASN A 7 4.44 -7.52 -2.39
CA ASN A 7 5.86 -7.53 -2.80
C ASN A 7 6.44 -6.12 -3.02
N ILE A 8 5.98 -5.14 -2.22
CA ILE A 8 6.49 -3.77 -2.25
C ILE A 8 7.91 -3.76 -1.68
N GLY A 9 8.84 -3.13 -2.39
CA GLY A 9 10.22 -3.01 -1.92
C GLY A 9 10.42 -1.91 -0.88
N THR A 10 9.67 -0.81 -0.99
CA THR A 10 9.70 0.29 -0.02
C THR A 10 8.34 0.98 0.06
N ILE A 11 7.84 1.20 1.28
CA ILE A 11 6.63 1.97 1.53
C ILE A 11 7.03 3.34 2.10
N VAL A 12 6.77 4.39 1.33
CA VAL A 12 6.83 5.78 1.82
C VAL A 12 5.48 6.13 2.41
N SER A 13 5.43 6.55 3.67
CA SER A 13 4.16 6.73 4.41
C SER A 13 3.47 8.06 4.09
N GLY A 14 4.25 9.09 3.75
CA GLY A 14 3.80 10.50 3.69
C GLY A 14 3.78 11.20 5.05
N ASP A 15 4.00 10.50 6.18
CA ASP A 15 4.23 11.12 7.49
C ASP A 15 5.71 11.47 7.64
N TRP A 16 6.04 12.77 7.63
CA TRP A 16 7.41 13.23 7.75
C TRP A 16 8.12 12.81 9.06
N ARG A 17 7.36 12.45 10.10
CA ARG A 17 7.92 11.96 11.37
C ARG A 17 8.27 10.47 11.31
N GLN A 18 7.57 9.72 10.47
CA GLN A 18 7.78 8.29 10.23
C GLN A 18 7.73 8.01 8.73
N PRO A 19 8.74 8.46 7.96
CA PRO A 19 8.65 8.57 6.50
C PRO A 19 8.60 7.22 5.77
N LEU A 20 9.04 6.16 6.44
CA LEU A 20 9.02 4.78 5.94
C LEU A 20 8.15 3.93 6.84
N THR A 21 7.51 2.92 6.25
CA THR A 21 6.74 1.91 6.97
C THR A 21 7.32 0.52 6.69
N ASP A 22 7.48 -0.29 7.75
CA ASP A 22 7.94 -1.67 7.62
C ASP A 22 6.85 -2.56 6.99
N GLY A 23 7.29 -3.53 6.21
CA GLY A 23 6.43 -4.47 5.48
C GLY A 23 6.44 -4.23 3.98
N ASP A 24 5.60 -4.99 3.26
CA ASP A 24 5.67 -5.15 1.81
C ASP A 24 4.30 -5.09 1.12
N SER A 25 3.26 -4.67 1.84
CA SER A 25 1.88 -4.78 1.38
C SER A 25 1.02 -3.57 1.77
N VAL A 26 0.04 -3.25 0.93
CA VAL A 26 -1.02 -2.27 1.20
C VAL A 26 -2.35 -2.87 0.79
N SER A 27 -3.31 -2.95 1.71
CA SER A 27 -4.67 -3.41 1.41
C SER A 27 -5.66 -2.25 1.45
N MET A 28 -6.59 -2.25 0.50
CA MET A 28 -7.66 -1.29 0.38
C MET A 28 -9.01 -1.99 0.33
N ILE A 29 -10.02 -1.38 0.95
CA ILE A 29 -11.44 -1.78 0.86
C ILE A 29 -12.24 -0.57 0.37
N ASP A 30 -12.97 -0.75 -0.73
CA ASP A 30 -13.88 0.25 -1.29
C ASP A 30 -13.24 1.63 -1.50
N GLY A 31 -12.02 1.63 -2.04
CA GLY A 31 -11.25 2.84 -2.35
C GLY A 31 -10.59 3.51 -1.14
N ARG A 32 -10.61 2.89 0.04
CA ARG A 32 -9.94 3.37 1.25
C ARG A 32 -8.85 2.41 1.70
N ILE A 33 -7.75 2.96 2.22
CA ILE A 33 -6.67 2.16 2.82
C ILE A 33 -7.21 1.51 4.10
N ASP A 34 -7.09 0.19 4.18
CA ASP A 34 -7.49 -0.65 5.31
C ASP A 34 -6.29 -1.00 6.20
N SER A 35 -5.17 -1.38 5.57
CA SER A 35 -3.91 -1.69 6.26
C SER A 35 -2.70 -1.42 5.38
N VAL A 36 -1.56 -1.11 6.02
CA VAL A 36 -0.26 -0.82 5.40
C VAL A 36 0.82 -1.58 6.17
N GLY A 37 1.80 -2.13 5.45
CA GLY A 37 2.91 -2.88 6.02
C GLY A 37 2.76 -4.37 5.75
N LEU A 38 2.57 -5.18 6.78
CA LEU A 38 2.36 -6.62 6.63
C LEU A 38 0.87 -6.96 6.55
N VAL A 39 0.45 -7.52 5.43
CA VAL A 39 -0.92 -8.01 5.22
C VAL A 39 -0.92 -9.54 5.31
N SER A 40 -1.88 -10.10 6.04
CA SER A 40 -1.99 -11.57 6.18
C SER A 40 -2.26 -12.24 4.82
N GLU A 41 -1.72 -13.43 4.60
CA GLU A 41 -2.01 -14.22 3.38
C GLU A 41 -3.51 -14.45 3.15
N ARG A 42 -4.29 -14.61 4.23
CA ARG A 42 -5.74 -14.75 4.12
C ARG A 42 -6.37 -13.52 3.46
N SER A 43 -6.00 -12.33 3.93
CA SER A 43 -6.49 -11.07 3.35
C SER A 43 -6.05 -10.89 1.90
N ILE A 44 -4.86 -11.36 1.52
CA ILE A 44 -4.39 -11.38 0.13
C ILE A 44 -5.27 -12.30 -0.71
N ARG A 45 -5.52 -13.54 -0.24
CA ARG A 45 -6.40 -14.51 -0.92
C ARG A 45 -7.85 -14.03 -1.05
N ASP A 46 -8.33 -13.30 -0.06
CA ASP A 46 -9.69 -12.74 -0.02
C ASP A 46 -9.81 -11.42 -0.82
N SER A 47 -8.73 -10.96 -1.49
CA SER A 47 -8.75 -9.75 -2.32
C SER A 47 -9.35 -10.04 -3.70
N ASP A 48 -10.21 -9.14 -4.18
CA ASP A 48 -10.78 -9.21 -5.54
C ASP A 48 -9.70 -8.95 -6.60
N VAL A 49 -8.74 -8.08 -6.28
CA VAL A 49 -7.59 -7.76 -7.13
C VAL A 49 -6.32 -7.80 -6.29
N VAL A 50 -5.30 -8.46 -6.82
CA VAL A 50 -3.94 -8.45 -6.28
C VAL A 50 -3.01 -7.81 -7.30
N ILE A 51 -2.22 -6.83 -6.86
CA ILE A 51 -1.23 -6.14 -7.69
C ILE A 51 0.14 -6.53 -7.15
N ASP A 52 0.96 -7.15 -7.99
CA ASP A 52 2.37 -7.41 -7.69
C ASP A 52 3.20 -6.17 -7.98
N ALA A 53 3.88 -5.63 -6.96
CA ALA A 53 4.74 -4.48 -7.11
C ALA A 53 6.15 -4.82 -7.61
N ASP A 54 6.55 -6.10 -7.63
CA ASP A 54 7.88 -6.57 -8.09
C ASP A 54 9.04 -5.75 -7.48
N GLY A 55 8.97 -5.47 -6.18
CA GLY A 55 9.99 -4.70 -5.46
C GLY A 55 9.95 -3.18 -5.71
N ALA A 56 8.96 -2.66 -6.44
CA ALA A 56 8.80 -1.22 -6.64
C ALA A 56 8.46 -0.48 -5.34
N THR A 57 8.64 0.84 -5.38
CA THR A 57 8.29 1.75 -4.27
C THR A 57 6.83 2.18 -4.38
N VAL A 58 6.11 2.11 -3.26
CA VAL A 58 4.79 2.72 -3.11
C VAL A 58 4.91 4.01 -2.30
N CYS A 59 4.24 5.06 -2.75
CA CYS A 59 4.11 6.33 -2.04
C CYS A 59 2.68 6.87 -2.15
N PRO A 60 2.29 7.85 -1.30
CA PRO A 60 1.02 8.54 -1.47
C PRO A 60 0.99 9.28 -2.80
N GLY A 61 -0.22 9.47 -3.33
CA GLY A 61 -0.41 10.34 -4.49
C GLY A 61 0.13 11.75 -4.21
N LEU A 62 0.85 12.31 -5.18
CA LEU A 62 1.43 13.64 -5.04
C LEU A 62 0.33 14.71 -5.03
N ILE A 63 0.51 15.72 -4.19
CA ILE A 63 -0.36 16.88 -4.10
C ILE A 63 0.37 18.07 -4.73
N ASP A 64 -0.15 18.56 -5.84
CA ASP A 64 0.24 19.87 -6.34
C ASP A 64 -0.56 20.94 -5.61
N SER A 65 0.13 21.69 -4.74
CA SER A 65 -0.50 22.71 -3.89
C SER A 65 -0.62 24.07 -4.57
N GLN A 66 -0.03 24.22 -5.76
CA GLN A 66 -0.04 25.47 -6.49
C GLN A 66 -0.12 25.20 -7.99
N VAL A 67 -1.34 25.29 -8.51
CA VAL A 67 -1.69 25.09 -9.93
C VAL A 67 -1.71 26.42 -10.68
#